data_AF-A0A661QYC5-F1
#
_entry.id   AF-A0A661QYC5-F1
#
_cell.length_a   1.000
_cell.length_b   1.000
_cell.length_c   1.000
_cell.angle_alpha   90.00
_cell.angle_beta   90.00
_cell.angle_gamma   90.00
#
_symmetry.space_group_name_H-M   'P 1'
#
loop_
_entity.id
_entity.type
_entity.pdbx_description
1 polymer ?
#
loop_
_entity_poly.entity_id
_entity_poly.type
_entity_poly.pdbx_seq_one_letter_code
_entity_poly.pdbx_strand_id
1 'polypeptide(L)'
;LKIGYNTVAFDMNIRGSNIKLATQLGNQALLMDIGNFNAAFSCNASLHYDPAKRMLYITPYILQKPNKNKVNALADNLLKALPLINGVDYPIDIPKIQPVITQISSEQFNIDMEITNIHTENDTVFINGWPRFKKIMPSPPE
;
A
#
# COMPACT_ATOMS: atom_id res chain seq x y z
N LEU A 1 -5.38 14.53 -1.82
CA LEU A 1 -4.54 13.49 -2.44
C LEU A 1 -3.83 14.13 -3.62
N LYS A 2 -2.52 13.93 -3.74
CA LYS A 2 -1.73 14.36 -4.90
C LYS A 2 -0.81 13.20 -5.28
N ILE A 3 -0.79 12.80 -6.54
CA ILE A 3 0.04 11.69 -7.00
C ILE A 3 1.12 12.27 -7.92
N GLY A 4 2.36 12.22 -7.45
CA GLY A 4 3.55 12.66 -8.17
C GLY A 4 4.29 11.50 -8.81
N TYR A 5 5.52 11.76 -9.26
CA TYR A 5 6.40 10.70 -9.74
C TYR A 5 6.83 9.79 -8.58
N ASN A 6 6.44 8.51 -8.62
CA ASN A 6 6.71 7.51 -7.57
C ASN A 6 6.36 7.95 -6.15
N THR A 7 5.41 8.88 -6.02
CA THR A 7 5.08 9.50 -4.74
C THR A 7 3.58 9.77 -4.62
N VAL A 8 3.05 9.60 -3.43
CA VAL A 8 1.66 9.92 -3.10
C VAL A 8 1.64 10.76 -1.83
N ALA A 9 1.05 11.95 -1.93
CA ALA A 9 0.90 12.88 -0.82
C ALA A 9 -0.58 12.99 -0.41
N PHE A 10 -0.85 12.86 0.88
CA PHE A 10 -2.21 12.94 1.42
C PHE A 10 -2.25 13.52 2.83
N ASP A 11 -3.39 14.09 3.17
CA ASP A 11 -3.77 14.42 4.53
C ASP A 11 -4.64 13.29 5.07
N MET A 12 -4.36 12.86 6.30
CA MET A 12 -5.11 11.80 6.98
C MET A 12 -5.67 12.32 8.30
N ASN A 13 -6.92 11.98 8.57
CA ASN A 13 -7.56 12.12 9.87
C ASN A 13 -7.90 10.74 10.41
N ILE A 14 -7.26 10.32 11.50
CA ILE A 14 -7.55 9.06 12.18
C ILE A 14 -8.35 9.37 13.44
N ARG A 15 -9.51 8.75 13.56
CA ARG A 15 -10.34 8.80 14.78
C ARG A 15 -10.61 7.40 15.27
N GLY A 16 -10.47 7.21 16.56
CA GLY A 16 -10.73 5.95 17.23
C GLY A 16 -11.15 6.20 18.68
N SER A 17 -11.99 5.31 19.19
CA SER A 17 -12.40 5.28 20.59
C SER A 17 -11.99 3.95 21.21
N ASN A 18 -11.65 3.97 22.51
CA ASN A 18 -11.21 2.78 23.25
C ASN A 18 -10.02 2.05 22.59
N ILE A 19 -9.09 2.82 22.04
CA ILE A 19 -7.88 2.28 21.41
C ILE A 19 -7.00 1.68 22.49
N LYS A 20 -6.55 0.43 22.27
CA LYS A 20 -5.58 -0.26 23.11
C LYS A 20 -4.35 -0.57 22.26
N LEU A 21 -3.18 -0.27 22.80
CA LEU A 21 -1.91 -0.60 22.17
C LEU A 21 -1.28 -1.77 22.91
N ALA A 22 -1.11 -2.87 22.20
CA ALA A 22 -0.27 -3.98 22.60
C ALA A 22 1.12 -3.77 22.00
N THR A 23 2.14 -3.66 22.84
CA THR A 23 3.54 -3.58 22.41
C THR A 23 4.42 -4.46 23.29
N GLN A 24 5.69 -4.64 22.92
CA GLN A 24 6.68 -5.33 23.72
C GLN A 24 7.76 -4.35 24.18
N LEU A 25 8.08 -4.37 25.47
CA LEU A 25 9.22 -3.65 26.05
C LEU A 25 10.15 -4.68 26.69
N GLY A 26 11.25 -5.01 26.01
CA GLY A 26 12.08 -6.16 26.37
C GLY A 26 11.28 -7.46 26.27
N ASN A 27 11.27 -8.27 27.34
CA ASN A 27 10.52 -9.54 27.39
C ASN A 27 9.10 -9.40 27.97
N GLN A 28 8.61 -8.18 28.20
CA GLN A 28 7.28 -7.96 28.77
C GLN A 28 6.32 -7.41 27.73
N ALA A 29 5.14 -8.04 27.64
CA ALA A 29 4.01 -7.50 26.89
C ALA A 29 3.40 -6.34 27.65
N LEU A 30 3.29 -5.18 27.01
CA LEU A 30 2.70 -3.97 27.54
C LEU A 30 1.37 -3.72 26.83
N LEU A 31 0.28 -3.68 27.60
CA LEU A 31 -1.05 -3.28 27.14
C LEU A 31 -1.36 -1.89 27.69
N MET A 32 -1.43 -0.90 26.81
CA MET A 32 -1.77 0.47 27.17
C MET A 32 -3.16 0.82 26.66
N ASP A 33 -4.01 1.36 27.55
CA ASP A 33 -5.28 1.96 27.15
C ASP A 33 -5.04 3.40 26.74
N ILE A 34 -5.15 3.67 25.45
CA ILE A 34 -4.96 4.98 24.84
C ILE A 34 -6.29 5.76 24.90
N GLY A 35 -7.43 5.09 25.08
CA GLY A 35 -8.74 5.71 25.05
C GLY A 35 -9.06 6.29 23.67
N ASN A 36 -9.43 7.57 23.63
CA ASN A 36 -9.82 8.23 22.39
C ASN A 36 -8.61 8.79 21.65
N PHE A 37 -8.45 8.35 20.40
CA PHE A 37 -7.42 8.82 19.48
C PHE A 37 -8.07 9.70 18.41
N ASN A 38 -7.55 10.92 18.23
CA ASN A 38 -7.99 11.83 17.18
C ASN A 38 -6.78 12.58 16.64
N ALA A 39 -6.25 12.10 15.52
CA ALA A 39 -5.01 12.54 14.92
C ALA A 39 -5.25 13.10 13.52
N ALA A 40 -4.57 14.19 13.20
CA ALA A 40 -4.49 14.73 11.86
C ALA A 40 -3.00 14.86 11.48
N PHE A 41 -2.60 14.29 10.36
CA PHE A 41 -1.23 14.42 9.86
C PHE A 41 -1.20 14.43 8.33
N SER A 42 -0.10 14.94 7.76
CA SER A 42 0.18 14.76 6.34
C SER A 42 1.21 13.67 6.16
N CYS A 43 1.13 12.96 5.04
CA CYS A 43 2.10 11.95 4.66
C CYS A 43 2.48 12.16 3.21
N ASN A 44 3.78 12.07 2.93
CA ASN A 44 4.32 11.85 1.60
C ASN A 44 4.87 10.44 1.58
N ALA A 45 4.28 9.54 0.79
CA ALA A 45 4.79 8.18 0.65
C ALA A 45 5.55 8.05 -0.67
N SER A 46 6.71 7.39 -0.67
CA SER A 46 7.36 6.91 -1.89
C SER A 46 6.91 5.49 -2.22
N LEU A 47 6.88 5.18 -3.52
CA LEU A 47 6.47 3.89 -4.05
C LEU A 47 7.64 3.27 -4.82
N HIS A 48 7.88 1.99 -4.60
CA HIS A 48 8.86 1.21 -5.35
C HIS A 48 8.34 -0.21 -5.59
N TYR A 49 8.27 -0.64 -6.84
CA TYR A 49 7.89 -2.00 -7.20
C TYR A 49 9.11 -2.87 -7.47
N ASP A 50 9.16 -4.04 -6.83
CA ASP A 50 10.11 -5.11 -7.09
C ASP A 50 9.42 -6.20 -7.95
N PRO A 51 9.69 -6.27 -9.27
CA PRO A 51 9.08 -7.26 -10.15
C PRO A 51 9.50 -8.70 -9.83
N ALA A 52 10.70 -8.91 -9.28
CA ALA A 52 11.18 -10.26 -8.96
C ALA A 52 10.40 -10.85 -7.79
N LYS A 53 10.02 -10.00 -6.82
CA LYS A 53 9.20 -10.40 -5.67
C LYS A 53 7.70 -10.21 -5.89
N ARG A 54 7.29 -9.47 -6.93
CA ARG A 54 5.92 -8.96 -7.12
C ARG A 54 5.40 -8.21 -5.88
N MET A 55 6.28 -7.39 -5.31
CA MET A 55 5.96 -6.59 -4.13
C MET A 55 6.00 -5.11 -4.48
N LEU A 56 4.96 -4.38 -4.07
CA LEU A 56 4.98 -2.93 -4.03
C LEU A 56 5.36 -2.49 -2.62
N TYR A 57 6.48 -1.80 -2.49
CA TYR A 57 6.90 -1.18 -1.24
C TYR A 57 6.36 0.25 -1.16
N ILE A 58 5.75 0.57 -0.02
CA ILE A 58 5.34 1.93 0.33
C ILE A 58 6.21 2.38 1.50
N THR A 59 6.91 3.48 1.31
CA THR A 59 7.76 4.08 2.36
C THR A 59 7.12 5.42 2.77
N PRO A 60 6.45 5.51 3.94
CA PRO A 60 5.82 6.75 4.37
C PRO A 60 6.86 7.74 4.88
N TYR A 61 6.54 9.01 4.70
CA TYR A 61 7.19 10.15 5.34
C TYR A 61 6.11 11.06 5.91
N ILE A 62 5.79 10.83 7.18
CA ILE A 62 4.81 11.60 7.95
C ILE A 62 5.40 12.97 8.29
N LEU A 63 4.70 14.00 7.86
CA LEU A 63 4.94 15.38 8.26
C LEU A 63 4.07 15.67 9.48
N GLN A 64 4.70 15.94 10.62
CA GLN A 64 3.96 16.35 11.82
C GLN A 64 3.24 17.67 11.55
N LYS A 65 1.91 17.66 11.67
CA LYS A 65 1.10 18.87 11.78
C LYS A 65 0.73 19.06 13.25
N PRO A 66 0.68 20.30 13.75
CA PRO A 66 0.14 20.56 15.08
C PRO A 66 -1.29 20.01 15.16
N ASN A 67 -1.50 19.00 16.00
CA ASN A 67 -2.84 18.46 16.19
C ASN A 67 -3.67 19.50 16.96
N LYS A 68 -4.67 20.09 16.28
CA LYS A 68 -5.57 21.06 16.92
C LYS A 68 -6.68 20.39 17.74
N ASN A 69 -6.81 19.07 17.65
CA ASN A 69 -7.81 18.32 18.40
C ASN A 69 -7.34 18.07 19.83
N LYS A 70 -8.23 18.23 20.80
CA LYS A 70 -7.97 17.80 22.18
C LYS A 70 -7.76 16.29 22.19
N VAL A 71 -6.59 15.86 22.63
CA VAL A 71 -6.22 14.46 22.85
C VAL A 71 -5.66 14.31 24.27
N ASN A 72 -5.74 13.11 24.85
CA ASN A 72 -5.05 12.84 26.11
C ASN A 72 -3.53 12.74 25.90
N ALA A 73 -2.76 12.75 27.00
CA ALA A 73 -1.30 12.74 26.95
C ALA A 73 -0.71 11.49 26.26
N LEU A 74 -1.35 10.32 26.38
CA LEU A 74 -0.87 9.08 25.74
C LEU A 74 -1.07 9.15 24.21
N ALA A 75 -2.23 9.61 23.76
CA ALA A 75 -2.51 9.85 22.35
C ALA A 75 -1.59 10.93 21.75
N ASP A 76 -1.26 11.98 22.51
CA ASP A 76 -0.28 13.01 22.10
C ASP A 76 1.15 12.44 21.96
N ASN A 77 1.56 11.56 22.87
CA ASN A 77 2.86 10.87 22.77
C ASN A 77 2.93 9.95 21.54
N LEU A 78 1.84 9.25 21.21
CA LEU A 78 1.79 8.42 20.01
C LEU A 78 1.88 9.24 18.73
N LEU A 79 1.22 10.40 18.71
CA LEU A 79 1.34 11.36 17.60
C LEU A 79 2.78 11.82 17.39
N LYS A 80 3.49 12.12 18.49
CA LYS A 80 4.91 12.47 18.47
C LYS A 80 5.80 11.32 17.99
N ALA A 81 5.39 10.07 18.22
CA ALA A 81 6.08 8.87 17.77
C ALA A 81 5.81 8.49 16.31
N LEU A 82 4.78 9.04 15.65
CA LEU A 82 4.45 8.69 14.26
C LEU A 82 5.64 8.84 13.29
N PRO A 83 6.51 9.86 13.36
CA PRO A 83 7.66 9.93 12.47
C PRO A 83 8.69 8.81 12.65
N LEU A 84 8.64 8.04 13.74
CA LEU A 84 9.52 6.87 13.92
C LEU A 84 9.24 5.77 12.90
N ILE A 85 8.07 5.78 12.26
CA ILE A 85 7.76 4.85 11.16
C ILE A 85 8.17 5.38 9.79
N ASN A 86 8.74 6.59 9.72
CA ASN A 86 9.24 7.13 8.47
C ASN A 86 10.44 6.33 7.97
N GLY A 87 10.52 6.12 6.66
CA GLY A 87 11.63 5.39 6.05
C GLY A 87 11.55 3.86 6.21
N VAL A 88 10.50 3.35 6.86
CA VAL A 88 10.23 1.91 6.93
C VAL A 88 9.46 1.49 5.69
N ASP A 89 9.94 0.46 5.00
CA ASP A 89 9.26 -0.11 3.84
C ASP A 89 8.12 -1.03 4.27
N TYR A 90 6.91 -0.73 3.82
CA TYR A 90 5.72 -1.55 4.02
C TYR A 90 5.44 -2.33 2.74
N PRO A 91 5.68 -3.66 2.71
CA PRO A 91 5.45 -4.47 1.52
C PRO A 91 3.95 -4.73 1.32
N ILE A 92 3.51 -4.61 0.08
CA ILE A 92 2.18 -4.99 -0.39
C ILE A 92 2.38 -6.05 -1.46
N ASP A 93 1.80 -7.23 -1.23
CA ASP A 93 1.77 -8.30 -2.23
C ASP A 93 0.87 -7.88 -3.40
N ILE A 94 1.41 -7.95 -4.62
CA ILE A 94 0.64 -7.70 -5.84
C ILE A 94 0.20 -9.05 -6.40
N PRO A 95 -1.10 -9.37 -6.33
CA PRO A 95 -1.59 -10.64 -6.85
C PRO A 95 -1.42 -10.67 -8.37
N LYS A 96 -1.23 -11.88 -8.88
CA LYS A 96 -1.18 -12.10 -10.33
C LYS A 96 -2.50 -11.63 -10.97
N ILE A 97 -2.41 -10.87 -12.06
CA ILE A 97 -3.58 -10.48 -12.86
C ILE A 97 -4.21 -11.75 -13.44
N GLN A 98 -5.53 -11.84 -13.33
CA GLN A 98 -6.25 -12.97 -13.90
C GLN A 98 -6.07 -12.97 -15.43
N PRO A 99 -5.67 -14.11 -16.03
CA PRO A 99 -5.52 -14.19 -17.47
C PRO A 99 -6.82 -13.90 -18.19
N VAL A 100 -6.72 -13.23 -19.34
CA VAL A 100 -7.87 -12.89 -20.18
C VAL A 100 -7.96 -13.91 -21.30
N ILE A 101 -9.09 -14.59 -21.42
CA ILE A 101 -9.39 -15.42 -22.58
C ILE A 101 -10.05 -14.52 -23.63
N THR A 102 -9.49 -14.50 -24.83
CA THR A 102 -10.03 -13.72 -25.95
C THR A 102 -9.91 -14.48 -27.26
N GLN A 103 -10.72 -14.08 -28.23
CA GLN A 103 -10.66 -14.59 -29.59
C GLN A 103 -10.00 -13.56 -30.49
N ILE A 104 -8.96 -13.98 -31.21
CA ILE A 104 -8.30 -13.17 -32.24
C ILE A 104 -8.47 -13.94 -33.55
N SER A 105 -9.23 -13.38 -34.49
CA SER A 105 -9.68 -14.06 -35.70
C SER A 105 -10.47 -15.35 -35.38
N SER A 106 -10.01 -16.51 -35.85
CA SER A 106 -10.63 -17.82 -35.60
C SER A 106 -10.00 -18.59 -34.44
N GLU A 107 -9.07 -17.99 -33.70
CA GLU A 107 -8.30 -18.68 -32.67
C GLU A 107 -8.57 -18.08 -31.29
N GLN A 108 -8.67 -18.96 -30.28
CA GLN A 108 -8.75 -18.54 -28.88
C GLN A 108 -7.36 -18.45 -28.27
N PHE A 109 -7.14 -17.37 -27.52
CA PHE A 109 -5.90 -17.11 -26.80
C PHE A 109 -6.19 -16.91 -25.33
N ASN A 110 -5.34 -17.49 -24.51
CA ASN A 110 -5.18 -17.12 -23.11
C ASN A 110 -4.04 -16.08 -23.02
N ILE A 111 -4.35 -14.88 -22.58
CA ILE A 111 -3.40 -13.78 -22.40
C ILE A 111 -3.06 -13.66 -20.93
N ASP A 112 -1.83 -14.04 -20.58
CA ASP A 112 -1.28 -13.88 -19.24
C ASP A 112 -0.47 -12.58 -19.18
N MET A 113 -0.64 -11.77 -18.14
CA MET A 113 0.06 -10.49 -18.00
C MET A 113 1.10 -10.57 -16.88
N GLU A 114 2.37 -10.38 -17.24
CA GLU A 114 3.46 -10.27 -16.28
C GLU A 114 3.73 -8.79 -15.96
N ILE A 115 3.45 -8.35 -14.73
CA ILE A 115 3.69 -6.96 -14.31
C ILE A 115 5.19 -6.73 -14.18
N THR A 116 5.71 -5.79 -14.97
CA THR A 116 7.13 -5.41 -14.99
C THR A 116 7.42 -4.16 -14.18
N ASN A 117 6.44 -3.27 -14.02
CA ASN A 117 6.58 -2.08 -13.19
C ASN A 117 5.22 -1.59 -12.67
N ILE A 118 5.23 -0.99 -11.48
CA ILE A 118 4.14 -0.19 -10.95
C ILE A 118 4.73 1.13 -10.52
N HIS A 119 4.24 2.21 -11.10
CA HIS A 119 4.71 3.56 -10.78
C HIS A 119 3.55 4.54 -10.76
N THR A 120 3.83 5.73 -10.26
CA THR A 120 2.91 6.85 -10.25
C THR A 120 3.52 8.00 -11.01
N GLU A 121 2.71 8.74 -11.75
CA GLU A 121 3.10 9.98 -12.42
C GLU A 121 1.86 10.77 -12.80
N ASN A 122 1.91 12.11 -12.74
CA ASN A 122 0.88 13.03 -13.25
C ASN A 122 -0.55 12.62 -12.85
N ASP A 123 -0.79 12.49 -11.54
CA ASP A 123 -2.08 12.10 -10.98
C ASP A 123 -2.62 10.71 -11.38
N THR A 124 -1.75 9.85 -11.93
CA THR A 124 -2.10 8.52 -12.47
C THR A 124 -1.23 7.41 -11.87
N VAL A 125 -1.81 6.23 -11.70
CA VAL A 125 -1.09 4.98 -11.38
C VAL A 125 -0.94 4.18 -12.67
N PHE A 126 0.28 3.81 -13.02
CA PHE A 126 0.61 3.01 -14.17
C PHE A 126 1.03 1.61 -13.74
N ILE A 127 0.41 0.60 -14.36
CA ILE A 127 0.80 -0.80 -14.26
C ILE A 127 1.30 -1.22 -15.62
N ASN A 128 2.61 -1.42 -15.73
CA ASN A 128 3.25 -1.86 -16.95
C ASN A 128 3.41 -3.38 -16.89
N GLY A 129 3.21 -4.04 -18.02
CA GLY A 129 3.43 -5.48 -18.09
C GLY A 129 3.68 -5.96 -19.50
N TRP A 130 4.16 -7.20 -19.58
CA TRP A 130 4.33 -7.92 -20.83
C TRP A 130 3.23 -8.96 -20.98
N PRO A 131 2.41 -8.87 -22.03
CA PRO A 131 1.43 -9.90 -22.33
C PRO A 131 2.14 -11.13 -22.92
N ARG A 132 1.79 -12.30 -22.40
CA ARG A 132 2.19 -13.60 -22.94
C ARG A 132 0.97 -14.30 -23.50
N PHE A 133 0.96 -14.49 -24.81
CA PHE A 133 -0.13 -15.13 -25.52
C PHE A 133 0.10 -16.63 -25.59
N LYS A 134 -0.91 -17.42 -25.20
CA LYS A 134 -0.93 -18.86 -25.39
C LYS A 134 -2.18 -19.24 -26.15
N LYS A 135 -2.01 -19.81 -27.34
CA LYS A 135 -3.13 -20.37 -28.11
C LYS A 135 -3.78 -21.50 -27.31
N ILE A 136 -5.09 -21.46 -27.17
CA ILE A 136 -5.88 -22.55 -26.57
C ILE A 136 -6.11 -23.56 -27.70
N MET A 137 -5.44 -24.71 -27.62
CA MET A 137 -5.71 -25.81 -28.54
C MET A 137 -7.02 -26.47 -28.13
N PRO A 138 -7.95 -26.71 -29.06
CA PRO A 138 -9.13 -27.52 -28.75
C PRO A 138 -8.67 -28.93 -28.33
N SER A 139 -9.33 -29.48 -27.31
CA SER A 139 -9.14 -30.88 -26.91
C SER A 139 -9.37 -31.80 -28.11
N PRO A 140 -8.59 -32.87 -28.28
CA PRO A 140 -8.89 -33.88 -29.29
C PRO A 140 -10.30 -34.42 -29.07
N PRO A 141 -11.09 -34.68 -30.13
CA PRO A 141 -12.35 -35.40 -29.96
C PRO A 141 -12.08 -36.80 -29.39
N GLU A 142 -12.88 -37.18 -28.39
CA GLU A 142 -12.92 -38.54 -27.80
C GLU A 142 -13.39 -39.59 -28.82
#